data_AF-A0A7M2XVZ9-F1
#
_entry.id   AF-A0A7M2XVZ9-F1
#
_cell.length_a   1.000
_cell.length_b   1.000
_cell.length_c   1.000
_cell.angle_alpha   90.00
_cell.angle_beta   90.00
_cell.angle_gamma   90.00
#
_symmetry.space_group_name_H-M   'P 1'
#
loop_
_entity.id
_entity.type
_entity.pdbx_description
1 polymer ?
#
loop_
_entity_poly.entity_id
_entity_poly.type
_entity_poly.pdbx_seq_one_letter_code
_entity_poly.pdbx_strand_id
1 'polypeptide(L)'
;MGEGEPSVHRGVGTVAAGVYRRDFDHGVVLVNLGTEAQPVALGQTYRHLRGTQDPSVNTGELVDAVTIPAQDGLVLVLPER
;
A
#
# COMPACT_ATOMS: atom_id res chain seq x y z
N MET A 1 29.31 9.53 1.18
CA MET A 1 27.96 9.76 1.74
C MET A 1 27.15 8.55 1.31
N GLY A 2 26.71 7.73 2.27
CA GLY A 2 26.22 6.37 2.01
C GLY A 2 25.00 6.36 1.10
N GLU A 3 25.06 5.50 0.08
CA GLU A 3 23.90 5.11 -0.71
C GLU A 3 22.91 4.47 0.26
N GLY A 4 21.77 5.14 0.46
CA GLY A 4 20.72 4.64 1.35
C GLY A 4 20.25 3.29 0.85
N GLU A 5 20.31 2.28 1.71
CA GLU A 5 19.71 0.98 1.41
C GLU A 5 18.25 1.18 0.95
N PRO A 6 17.77 0.43 -0.06
CA PRO A 6 16.36 0.45 -0.41
C PRO A 6 15.59 0.05 0.85
N SER A 7 14.91 1.01 1.46
CA SER A 7 14.23 0.77 2.72
C SER A 7 13.22 -0.34 2.50
N VAL A 8 13.48 -1.47 3.12
CA VAL A 8 12.60 -2.63 3.20
C VAL A 8 11.47 -2.19 4.14
N HIS A 9 10.48 -1.46 3.63
CA HIS A 9 9.56 -0.67 4.45
C HIS A 9 8.59 -1.57 5.24
N ARG A 10 9.05 -2.18 6.33
CA ARG A 10 8.24 -2.29 7.55
C ARG A 10 8.45 -1.00 8.33
N GLY A 11 7.48 -0.10 8.34
CA GLY A 11 7.60 1.15 9.07
C GLY A 11 6.53 2.20 8.76
N VAL A 12 6.71 3.37 9.37
CA VAL A 12 5.96 4.59 9.02
C VAL A 12 6.86 5.43 8.13
N GLY A 13 6.35 5.92 7.00
CA GLY A 13 7.17 6.76 6.13
C GLY A 13 6.49 7.23 4.86
N THR A 14 7.24 7.97 4.07
CA THR A 14 6.87 8.42 2.72
C THR A 14 7.42 7.42 1.70
N VAL A 15 6.57 6.89 0.84
CA VAL A 15 6.96 5.91 -0.20
C VAL A 15 6.99 6.50 -1.62
N ALA A 16 6.31 7.62 -1.81
CA ALA A 16 6.37 8.48 -3.00
C ALA A 16 5.95 9.89 -2.60
N ALA A 17 6.16 10.90 -3.46
CA ALA A 17 5.78 12.28 -3.15
C ALA A 17 4.27 12.37 -2.84
N GLY A 18 3.93 12.82 -1.62
CA GLY A 18 2.54 12.92 -1.17
C GLY A 18 1.90 11.58 -0.78
N VAL A 19 2.63 10.45 -0.82
CA VAL A 19 2.12 9.13 -0.44
C VAL A 19 2.75 8.66 0.86
N TYR A 20 1.89 8.37 1.83
CA TYR A 20 2.26 7.93 3.17
C TYR A 20 1.90 6.47 3.37
N ARG A 21 2.78 5.75 4.06
CA ARG A 21 2.62 4.34 4.42
C ARG A 21 2.69 4.17 5.93
N ARG A 22 1.87 3.28 6.45
CA ARG A 22 1.99 2.72 7.79
C ARG A 22 1.70 1.23 7.77
N ASP A 23 2.68 0.45 8.19
CA ASP A 23 2.52 -0.99 8.42
C ASP A 23 1.93 -1.29 9.80
N PHE A 24 1.15 -2.36 9.87
CA PHE A 24 0.55 -2.97 11.06
C PHE A 24 0.86 -4.46 11.06
N ASP A 25 0.66 -5.14 12.19
CA ASP A 25 0.99 -6.57 12.33
C ASP A 25 0.28 -7.48 11.29
N HIS A 26 -0.89 -7.06 10.81
CA HIS A 26 -1.73 -7.84 9.90
C HIS A 26 -2.06 -7.14 8.58
N GLY A 27 -1.38 -6.04 8.26
CA GLY A 27 -1.70 -5.29 7.05
C GLY A 27 -0.95 -3.98 6.93
N VAL A 28 -1.35 -3.19 5.95
CA VAL A 28 -0.74 -1.89 5.65
C VAL A 28 -1.82 -0.90 5.22
N VAL A 29 -1.63 0.35 5.60
CA VAL A 29 -2.44 1.47 5.13
C VAL A 29 -1.57 2.40 4.31
N LEU A 30 -2.07 2.78 3.14
CA LEU A 30 -1.45 3.72 2.23
C LEU A 30 -2.41 4.88 1.99
N VAL A 31 -1.90 6.11 1.96
CA VAL A 31 -2.70 7.31 1.67
C VAL A 31 -1.95 8.19 0.69
N ASN A 32 -2.58 8.50 -0.43
CA ASN A 32 -2.10 9.46 -1.43
C ASN A 32 -2.82 10.79 -1.25
N LEU A 33 -2.12 11.78 -0.67
CA LEU A 33 -2.61 13.15 -0.55
C LEU A 33 -2.34 14.00 -1.80
N GLY A 34 -1.60 13.44 -2.77
CA GLY A 34 -1.28 14.11 -4.02
C GLY A 34 -2.48 14.23 -4.96
N THR A 35 -2.33 15.06 -5.98
CA THR A 35 -3.35 15.30 -7.02
C THR A 35 -3.22 14.35 -8.22
N GLU A 36 -2.26 13.43 -8.18
CA GLU A 36 -1.99 12.46 -9.24
C GLU A 36 -2.01 11.03 -8.69
N ALA A 37 -2.36 10.06 -9.52
CA ALA A 37 -2.26 8.66 -9.16
C ALA A 37 -0.79 8.25 -8.97
N GLN A 38 -0.51 7.41 -7.97
CA GLN A 38 0.85 7.02 -7.61
C GLN A 38 1.02 5.49 -7.58
N PRO A 39 1.96 4.92 -8.36
CA PRO A 39 2.33 3.53 -8.22
C PRO A 39 3.19 3.32 -6.97
N VAL A 40 2.88 2.29 -6.19
CA VAL A 40 3.58 1.95 -4.95
C VAL A 40 3.96 0.47 -4.98
N ALA A 41 5.27 0.18 -4.90
CA ALA A 41 5.76 -1.15 -4.63
C ALA A 41 5.61 -1.49 -3.13
N LEU A 42 5.04 -2.65 -2.81
CA LEU A 42 4.71 -3.00 -1.42
C LEU A 42 5.89 -3.67 -0.69
N GLY A 43 6.84 -4.24 -1.44
CA GLY A 43 8.01 -4.94 -0.91
C GLY A 43 7.74 -6.35 -0.39
N GLN A 44 6.47 -6.78 -0.37
CA GLN A 44 6.00 -8.14 -0.11
C GLN A 44 4.56 -8.27 -0.63
N THR A 45 4.07 -9.51 -0.71
CA THR A 45 2.69 -9.77 -1.10
C THR A 45 1.72 -9.39 0.02
N TYR A 46 0.69 -8.63 -0.37
CA TYR A 46 -0.50 -8.35 0.43
C TYR A 46 -1.75 -8.83 -0.30
N ARG A 47 -2.89 -8.75 0.36
CA ARG A 47 -4.19 -9.06 -0.18
C ARG A 47 -5.11 -7.85 -0.04
N HIS A 48 -5.85 -7.54 -1.09
CA HIS A 48 -6.99 -6.64 -0.96
C HIS A 48 -7.97 -7.20 0.08
N LEU A 49 -8.71 -6.34 0.78
CA LEU A 49 -9.82 -6.84 1.58
C LEU A 49 -10.75 -7.66 0.68
N ARG A 50 -11.34 -8.72 1.21
CA ARG A 50 -12.37 -9.48 0.49
C ARG A 50 -13.72 -9.00 0.97
N GLY A 51 -14.33 -8.06 0.24
CA GLY A 51 -15.50 -7.32 0.71
C GLY A 51 -16.60 -7.19 -0.34
N THR A 52 -17.83 -6.98 0.10
CA THR A 52 -19.00 -6.79 -0.78
C THR A 52 -19.43 -5.32 -0.92
N GLN A 53 -18.93 -4.41 -0.08
CA GLN A 53 -19.30 -3.00 -0.10
C GLN A 53 -18.73 -2.25 -1.31
N ASP A 54 -17.47 -2.53 -1.66
CA ASP A 54 -16.85 -2.10 -2.91
C ASP A 54 -16.05 -3.29 -3.45
N PRO A 55 -16.66 -4.16 -4.27
CA PRO A 55 -16.01 -5.36 -4.76
C PRO A 55 -14.98 -5.06 -5.87
N SER A 56 -14.93 -3.84 -6.40
CA SER A 56 -13.95 -3.44 -7.41
C SER A 56 -12.57 -3.16 -6.82
N VAL A 57 -12.55 -2.65 -5.57
CA VAL A 57 -11.32 -2.45 -4.79
C VAL A 57 -11.09 -3.61 -3.83
N ASN A 58 -12.13 -4.15 -3.21
CA ASN A 58 -12.04 -5.21 -2.21
C ASN A 58 -12.22 -6.61 -2.85
N THR A 59 -11.38 -6.89 -3.84
CA THR A 59 -11.43 -8.11 -4.67
C THR A 59 -10.97 -9.37 -3.94
N GLY A 60 -10.15 -9.23 -2.91
CA GLY A 60 -9.46 -10.35 -2.26
C GLY A 60 -8.22 -10.86 -3.02
N GLU A 61 -7.81 -10.19 -4.10
CA GLU A 61 -6.65 -10.56 -4.88
C GLU A 61 -5.33 -10.30 -4.14
N LEU A 62 -4.31 -11.10 -4.47
CA LEU A 62 -2.95 -10.94 -3.99
C LEU A 62 -2.18 -9.95 -4.87
N VAL A 63 -1.47 -9.01 -4.25
CA VAL A 63 -0.77 -7.92 -4.92
C VAL A 63 0.60 -7.66 -4.30
N ASP A 64 1.59 -7.36 -5.15
CA ASP A 64 2.94 -6.94 -4.74
C ASP A 64 3.19 -5.44 -4.98
N ALA A 65 2.31 -4.81 -5.78
CA ALA A 65 2.31 -3.38 -6.08
C ALA A 65 0.86 -2.92 -6.35
N VAL A 66 0.60 -1.64 -6.13
CA VAL A 66 -0.71 -1.02 -6.34
C VAL A 66 -0.55 0.36 -6.96
N THR A 67 -1.58 0.83 -7.65
CA THR A 67 -1.71 2.24 -8.04
C THR A 67 -2.79 2.87 -7.16
N ILE A 68 -2.42 3.89 -6.39
CA ILE A 68 -3.35 4.61 -5.52
C ILE A 68 -3.81 5.86 -6.27
N PRO A 69 -5.13 6.05 -6.52
CA PRO A 69 -5.65 7.26 -7.13
C PRO A 69 -5.27 8.53 -6.36
N ALA A 70 -5.43 9.68 -7.02
CA ALA A 70 -5.28 10.98 -6.37
C ALA A 70 -6.28 11.13 -5.22
N GLN A 71 -5.83 11.72 -4.11
CA GLN A 71 -6.67 12.02 -2.94
C GLN A 71 -7.38 10.79 -2.34
N ASP A 72 -6.75 9.62 -2.40
CA ASP A 72 -7.35 8.34 -2.01
C ASP A 72 -6.47 7.56 -1.02
N GLY A 73 -7.04 6.53 -0.40
CA GLY A 73 -6.35 5.62 0.52
C GLY A 73 -6.70 4.17 0.27
N LEU A 74 -5.76 3.28 0.59
CA LEU A 74 -5.90 1.85 0.41
C LEU A 74 -5.49 1.10 1.68
N VAL A 75 -6.33 0.14 2.07
CA VAL A 75 -6.05 -0.79 3.18
C VAL A 75 -5.87 -2.18 2.59
N LEU A 76 -4.74 -2.79 2.90
CA LEU A 76 -4.43 -4.16 2.51
C LEU A 76 -4.13 -5.00 3.75
N VAL A 77 -4.39 -6.30 3.67
CA VAL A 77 -4.12 -7.26 4.74
C VAL A 77 -3.05 -8.25 4.29
N LEU A 78 -2.38 -8.89 5.25
CA LEU A 78 -1.53 -10.03 4.92
C LEU A 78 -2.39 -11.18 4.35
N PRO A 79 -1.85 -11.99 3.43
CA PRO A 79 -2.52 -13.21 3.00
C PRO A 79 -2.74 -14.16 4.19
N GLU A 80 -3.91 -14.81 4.23
CA GLU A 80 -4.12 -15.94 5.14
C GLU A 80 -3.14 -17.06 4.79
N ARG A 81 -2.68 -17.79 5.81
CA ARG A 81 -1.82 -18.97 5.62
C ARG A 81 -2.61 -20.18 5.16
#